data_AF-A0A956DUM0-F1
#
_entry.id   AF-A0A956DUM0-F1
#
_cell.length_a   1.000
_cell.length_b   1.000
_cell.length_c   1.000
_cell.angle_alpha   90.00
_cell.angle_beta   90.00
_cell.angle_gamma   90.00
#
_symmetry.space_group_name_H-M   'P 1'
#
loop_
_entity.id
_entity.type
_entity.pdbx_description
1 polymer ?
#
loop_
_entity_poly.entity_id
_entity_poly.type
_entity_poly.pdbx_seq_one_letter_code
_entity_poly.pdbx_strand_id
1 'polypeptide(L)'
;MLHPARPSPSRRLFFPLLAVTAFAALGAASTACGDDAATGGSGGGSGGSAPACEDYAGVTGSPSFKDDVMPIFALSCALSTSCHQSPNGKENLSLGPSQSMGAPDQATLDAVHAGLVGAASVRSSLPLVDPGNPAGSWLLAKLEYEGDEYGTCDASTQCGDQCGDRMPQNGSKMERERIDVIAAWIASGAPNN
;
A
#
# COMPACT_ATOMS: atom_id res chain seq x y z
N MET A 1 -59.83 3.83 19.93
CA MET A 1 -59.99 3.92 18.46
C MET A 1 -58.87 3.11 17.83
N LEU A 2 -59.16 1.84 17.48
CA LEU A 2 -58.20 0.89 16.92
C LEU A 2 -58.09 1.11 15.41
N HIS A 3 -56.86 1.27 14.89
CA HIS A 3 -56.58 1.23 13.46
C HIS A 3 -56.20 -0.21 13.05
N PRO A 4 -56.86 -0.83 12.05
CA PRO A 4 -56.47 -2.14 11.55
C PRO A 4 -55.30 -2.06 10.56
N ALA A 5 -54.36 -2.99 10.69
CA ALA A 5 -53.26 -3.24 9.75
C ALA A 5 -53.78 -3.84 8.43
N ARG A 6 -53.21 -3.42 7.29
CA ARG A 6 -53.47 -3.99 5.96
C ARG A 6 -52.37 -4.98 5.56
N PRO A 7 -52.70 -6.20 5.10
CA PRO A 7 -51.73 -7.10 4.50
C PRO A 7 -51.77 -7.12 2.96
N SER A 8 -50.62 -7.52 2.39
CA SER A 8 -50.38 -8.11 1.05
C SER A 8 -50.36 -7.17 -0.18
N PRO A 9 -49.67 -7.54 -1.30
CA PRO A 9 -49.37 -8.91 -1.75
C PRO A 9 -47.94 -9.23 -2.19
N SER A 10 -47.63 -10.52 -2.10
CA SER A 10 -46.54 -11.25 -2.75
C SER A 10 -46.73 -11.27 -4.28
N ARG A 11 -45.65 -10.98 -5.03
CA ARG A 11 -45.62 -11.11 -6.49
C ARG A 11 -44.53 -12.08 -6.92
N ARG A 12 -44.95 -13.06 -7.72
CA ARG A 12 -44.23 -14.24 -8.17
C ARG A 12 -43.21 -13.91 -9.27
N LEU A 13 -42.21 -14.79 -9.33
CA LEU A 13 -41.29 -15.14 -10.43
C LEU A 13 -41.82 -14.89 -11.85
N PHE A 14 -40.93 -14.56 -12.80
CA PHE A 14 -40.64 -15.33 -14.04
C PHE A 14 -39.72 -14.55 -15.04
N PHE A 15 -38.56 -15.16 -15.40
CA PHE A 15 -37.87 -15.22 -16.72
C PHE A 15 -37.22 -13.94 -17.34
N PRO A 16 -36.29 -14.03 -18.33
CA PRO A 16 -35.53 -15.15 -18.92
C PRO A 16 -34.00 -14.91 -19.14
N LEU A 17 -33.36 -16.01 -19.55
CA LEU A 17 -32.12 -16.19 -20.35
C LEU A 17 -31.86 -15.13 -21.45
N LEU A 18 -30.59 -14.67 -21.60
CA LEU A 18 -29.85 -14.27 -22.82
C LEU A 18 -28.57 -13.51 -22.35
N ALA A 19 -27.38 -13.56 -22.94
CA ALA A 19 -26.83 -14.21 -24.12
C ALA A 19 -25.31 -14.32 -23.91
N VAL A 20 -24.72 -15.38 -24.45
CA VAL A 20 -23.27 -15.59 -24.56
C VAL A 20 -22.69 -14.64 -25.58
N THR A 21 -21.65 -13.88 -25.22
CA THR A 21 -20.74 -13.28 -26.20
C THR A 21 -19.33 -13.75 -25.90
N ALA A 22 -18.85 -14.69 -26.72
CA ALA A 22 -17.46 -15.08 -26.81
C ALA A 22 -16.69 -13.98 -27.54
N PHE A 23 -15.71 -13.37 -26.88
CA PHE A 23 -14.65 -12.61 -27.54
C PHE A 23 -13.40 -13.48 -27.58
N ALA A 24 -13.03 -13.90 -28.79
CA ALA A 24 -11.73 -14.43 -29.12
C ALA A 24 -10.90 -13.29 -29.71
N ALA A 25 -9.78 -12.94 -29.08
CA ALA A 25 -8.65 -12.25 -29.68
C ALA A 25 -7.40 -12.69 -28.91
N LEU A 26 -6.63 -13.62 -29.47
CA LEU A 26 -5.43 -13.37 -30.28
C LEU A 26 -4.23 -12.98 -29.40
N GLY A 27 -3.29 -13.92 -29.30
CA GLY A 27 -2.17 -13.86 -28.37
C GLY A 27 -1.06 -12.87 -28.73
N ALA A 28 -0.19 -12.68 -27.74
CA ALA A 28 1.19 -12.29 -27.94
C ALA A 28 2.04 -13.05 -26.92
N ALA A 29 3.18 -13.54 -27.39
CA ALA A 29 4.09 -14.41 -26.70
C ALA A 29 4.92 -13.68 -25.63
N SER A 30 5.29 -14.45 -24.62
CA SER A 30 6.48 -14.40 -23.76
C SER A 30 7.48 -13.24 -23.92
N THR A 31 7.79 -12.58 -22.80
CA THR A 31 9.16 -12.15 -22.51
C THR A 31 9.49 -12.41 -21.04
N ALA A 32 10.39 -13.36 -20.83
CA ALA A 32 11.05 -13.62 -19.56
C ALA A 32 12.03 -12.47 -19.24
N CYS A 33 12.12 -12.05 -17.98
CA CYS A 33 13.29 -11.31 -17.51
C CYS A 33 14.42 -12.33 -17.29
N GLY A 34 15.37 -12.35 -18.22
CA GLY A 34 16.66 -13.00 -18.06
C GLY A 34 17.69 -12.00 -17.55
N ASP A 35 18.63 -12.51 -16.77
CA ASP A 35 19.77 -11.82 -16.20
C ASP A 35 20.80 -11.33 -17.26
N ASP A 36 21.61 -10.37 -16.80
CA ASP A 36 22.98 -10.01 -17.18
C ASP A 36 23.28 -8.96 -18.27
N ALA A 37 24.20 -8.09 -17.85
CA ALA A 37 25.24 -7.36 -18.60
C ALA A 37 24.95 -5.93 -19.10
N ALA A 38 25.57 -5.01 -18.37
CA ALA A 38 25.98 -3.66 -18.73
C ALA A 38 26.21 -3.39 -20.23
N THR A 39 25.63 -2.29 -20.72
CA THR A 39 26.29 -1.33 -21.63
C THR A 39 25.46 -0.05 -21.73
N GLY A 40 26.11 1.10 -21.55
CA GLY A 40 25.46 2.40 -21.50
C GLY A 40 24.90 2.90 -22.84
N GLY A 41 23.91 3.80 -22.75
CA GLY A 41 23.40 4.56 -23.88
C GLY A 41 22.27 5.49 -23.47
N SER A 42 22.53 6.79 -23.48
CA SER A 42 21.53 7.85 -23.30
C SER A 42 20.61 7.93 -24.52
N GLY A 43 19.30 7.99 -24.30
CA GLY A 43 18.31 8.27 -25.34
C GLY A 43 16.94 8.55 -24.73
N GLY A 44 16.46 9.79 -24.89
CA GLY A 44 15.16 10.23 -24.40
C GLY A 44 13.99 9.70 -25.24
N GLY A 45 12.90 9.38 -24.56
CA GLY A 45 11.60 9.04 -25.16
C GLY A 45 10.49 9.27 -24.14
N SER A 46 9.70 10.32 -24.35
CA SER A 46 8.45 10.56 -23.64
C SER A 46 7.39 9.59 -24.15
N GLY A 47 7.16 8.53 -23.40
CA GLY A 47 5.99 7.66 -23.49
C GLY A 47 5.51 7.40 -22.07
N GLY A 48 4.20 7.51 -21.82
CA GLY A 48 3.62 7.37 -20.49
C GLY A 48 3.90 6.01 -19.87
N SER A 49 4.99 5.92 -19.14
CA SER A 49 5.30 4.81 -18.25
C SER A 49 4.47 4.98 -16.99
N ALA A 50 3.84 3.91 -16.52
CA ALA A 50 3.69 3.72 -15.07
C ALA A 50 5.04 4.08 -14.43
N PRO A 51 5.09 4.77 -13.27
CA PRO A 51 6.34 5.29 -12.72
C PRO A 51 7.39 4.20 -12.83
N ALA A 52 8.37 4.42 -13.71
CA ALA A 52 9.42 3.46 -13.98
C ALA A 52 9.97 3.09 -12.61
N CYS A 53 10.06 1.79 -12.34
CA CYS A 53 10.58 1.21 -11.11
C CYS A 53 11.62 2.17 -10.54
N GLU A 54 11.24 2.97 -9.54
CA GLU A 54 12.17 3.95 -9.02
C GLU A 54 13.37 3.14 -8.55
N ASP A 55 14.55 3.54 -9.03
CA ASP A 55 15.76 2.80 -8.75
C ASP A 55 16.11 3.10 -7.28
N TYR A 56 15.55 2.31 -6.37
CA TYR A 56 15.94 2.26 -4.95
C TYR A 56 17.36 1.65 -4.81
N ALA A 57 18.22 1.83 -5.83
CA ALA A 57 19.57 1.29 -6.01
C ALA A 57 20.52 1.52 -4.84
N GLY A 58 20.19 2.44 -3.92
CA GLY A 58 20.92 2.59 -2.66
C GLY A 58 20.78 1.39 -1.72
N VAL A 59 19.71 0.60 -1.89
CA VAL A 59 19.41 -0.59 -1.08
C VAL A 59 19.82 -1.83 -1.86
N THR A 60 20.92 -2.46 -1.44
CA THR A 60 21.38 -3.71 -2.05
C THR A 60 20.65 -4.91 -1.46
N GLY A 61 20.12 -5.79 -2.31
CA GLY A 61 19.39 -6.99 -1.88
C GLY A 61 17.90 -6.73 -1.61
N SER A 62 17.21 -7.77 -1.14
CA SER A 62 15.80 -7.69 -0.73
C SER A 62 15.74 -7.46 0.78
N PRO A 63 15.23 -6.31 1.27
CA PRO A 63 15.12 -6.07 2.71
C PRO A 63 14.23 -7.12 3.39
N SER A 64 14.55 -7.42 4.66
CA SER A 64 13.74 -8.26 5.53
C SER A 64 12.60 -7.45 6.15
N PHE A 65 11.40 -8.03 6.16
CA PHE A 65 10.30 -7.41 6.88
C PHE A 65 10.61 -7.28 8.38
N LYS A 66 11.15 -8.34 8.98
CA LYS A 66 11.46 -8.37 10.41
C LYS A 66 12.65 -7.49 10.79
N ASP A 67 13.74 -7.58 10.04
CA ASP A 67 15.02 -7.00 10.46
C ASP A 67 15.24 -5.59 9.91
N ASP A 68 14.61 -5.22 8.78
CA ASP A 68 14.81 -3.90 8.15
C ASP A 68 13.56 -3.00 8.24
N VAL A 69 12.36 -3.54 7.97
CA VAL A 69 11.13 -2.72 7.91
C VAL A 69 10.50 -2.49 9.28
N MET A 70 10.34 -3.55 10.08
CA MET A 70 9.69 -3.44 11.39
C MET A 70 10.40 -2.50 12.37
N PRO A 71 11.74 -2.40 12.41
CA PRO A 71 12.41 -1.38 13.23
C PRO A 71 12.06 0.05 12.82
N ILE A 72 11.84 0.31 11.53
CA ILE A 72 11.40 1.63 11.04
C ILE A 72 9.99 1.92 11.54
N PHE A 73 9.07 0.95 11.45
CA PHE A 73 7.72 1.10 11.99
C PHE A 73 7.71 1.32 13.50
N ALA A 74 8.50 0.55 14.26
CA ALA A 74 8.60 0.66 15.70
C ALA A 74 9.13 2.02 16.18
N LEU A 75 10.01 2.65 15.39
CA LEU A 75 10.67 3.91 15.72
C LEU A 75 9.87 5.13 15.27
N SER A 76 9.15 5.05 14.16
CA SER A 76 8.55 6.23 13.52
C SER A 76 7.04 6.19 13.44
N CYS A 77 6.43 5.01 13.49
CA CYS A 77 4.99 4.86 13.27
C CYS A 77 4.30 4.37 14.53
N ALA A 78 4.69 3.24 15.11
CA ALA A 78 4.08 2.61 16.27
C ALA A 78 4.37 3.32 17.62
N LEU A 79 4.38 4.66 17.64
CA LEU A 79 4.80 5.48 18.78
C LEU A 79 3.88 5.36 19.99
N SER A 80 2.60 5.08 19.77
CA SER A 80 1.58 4.94 20.81
C SER A 80 0.35 4.22 20.28
N THR A 81 -0.55 3.82 21.19
CA THR A 81 -1.84 3.22 20.83
C THR A 81 -2.69 4.12 19.93
N SER A 82 -2.54 5.45 20.05
CA SER A 82 -3.20 6.41 19.16
C SER A 82 -2.54 6.53 17.79
N CYS A 83 -1.31 6.04 17.61
CA CYS A 83 -0.47 6.30 16.44
C CYS A 83 -0.07 5.05 15.64
N HIS A 84 -0.80 3.93 15.70
CA HIS A 84 -0.52 2.66 15.00
C HIS A 84 0.22 1.58 15.82
N GLN A 85 0.41 1.75 17.12
CA GLN A 85 0.98 0.67 17.97
C GLN A 85 0.03 -0.54 18.15
N SER A 86 -1.26 -0.37 17.84
CA SER A 86 -2.29 -1.40 18.05
C SER A 86 -3.40 -1.29 17.00
N PRO A 87 -4.26 -2.31 16.84
CA PRO A 87 -5.42 -2.25 15.94
C PRO A 87 -6.43 -1.15 16.28
N ASN A 88 -6.33 -0.51 17.46
CA ASN A 88 -7.15 0.64 17.86
C ASN A 88 -6.50 1.99 17.49
N GLY A 89 -5.38 1.98 16.76
CA GLY A 89 -4.72 3.18 16.27
C GLY A 89 -5.51 3.91 15.19
N LYS A 90 -4.93 5.00 14.67
CA LYS A 90 -5.50 5.70 13.52
C LYS A 90 -5.80 4.71 12.39
N GLU A 91 -6.98 4.87 11.81
CA GLU A 91 -7.46 4.06 10.69
C GLU A 91 -7.51 2.55 10.97
N ASN A 92 -7.57 2.15 12.25
CA ASN A 92 -7.56 0.76 12.71
C ASN A 92 -6.36 -0.07 12.21
N LEU A 93 -5.25 0.61 11.91
CA LEU A 93 -4.03 -0.02 11.41
C LEU A 93 -3.01 -0.18 12.54
N SER A 94 -2.52 -1.41 12.73
CA SER A 94 -1.38 -1.71 13.60
C SER A 94 -0.12 -1.94 12.79
N LEU A 95 0.96 -1.25 13.16
CA LEU A 95 2.30 -1.39 12.61
C LEU A 95 3.27 -2.03 13.63
N GLY A 96 2.71 -2.76 14.60
CA GLY A 96 3.45 -3.49 15.64
C GLY A 96 3.74 -2.69 16.91
N PRO A 97 4.59 -3.21 17.80
CA PRO A 97 4.97 -2.54 19.03
C PRO A 97 5.91 -1.34 18.79
N SER A 98 5.91 -0.39 19.72
CA SER A 98 6.94 0.66 19.76
C SER A 98 8.31 0.06 20.08
N GLN A 99 9.37 0.76 19.69
CA GLN A 99 10.75 0.36 20.01
C GLN A 99 10.96 0.09 21.52
N SER A 100 10.31 0.88 22.39
CA SER A 100 10.42 0.74 23.85
C SER A 100 9.79 -0.54 24.42
N MET A 101 8.93 -1.23 23.67
CA MET A 101 8.32 -2.50 24.09
C MET A 101 9.12 -3.72 23.64
N GLY A 102 10.24 -3.51 22.95
CA GLY A 102 11.10 -4.57 22.43
C GLY A 102 10.67 -5.10 21.07
N ALA A 103 11.43 -6.08 20.56
CA ALA A 103 11.15 -6.69 19.27
C ALA A 103 9.84 -7.51 19.30
N PRO A 104 9.01 -7.44 18.26
CA PRO A 104 7.81 -8.26 18.15
C PRO A 104 8.14 -9.76 18.06
N ASP A 105 7.24 -10.59 18.56
CA ASP A 105 7.28 -12.03 18.31
C ASP A 105 6.77 -12.38 16.90
N GLN A 106 6.93 -13.63 16.48
CA GLN A 106 6.54 -14.07 15.13
C GLN A 106 5.05 -13.89 14.86
N ALA A 107 4.20 -14.18 15.84
CA ALA A 107 2.75 -14.02 15.69
C ALA A 107 2.37 -12.55 15.43
N THR A 108 3.06 -11.62 16.10
CA THR A 108 2.88 -10.18 15.88
C THR A 108 3.40 -9.77 14.50
N LEU A 109 4.56 -10.26 14.07
CA LEU A 109 5.08 -10.01 12.71
C LEU A 109 4.08 -10.46 11.64
N ASP A 110 3.58 -11.69 11.75
CA ASP A 110 2.62 -12.25 10.80
C ASP A 110 1.31 -11.44 10.77
N ALA A 111 0.82 -11.00 11.93
CA ALA A 111 -0.39 -10.20 12.03
C ALA A 111 -0.22 -8.80 11.42
N VAL A 112 0.92 -8.14 11.66
CA VAL A 112 1.23 -6.83 11.07
C VAL A 112 1.36 -6.97 9.56
N HIS A 113 2.12 -7.95 9.08
CA HIS A 113 2.29 -8.22 7.64
C HIS A 113 0.94 -8.46 6.95
N ALA A 114 0.10 -9.34 7.49
CA ALA A 114 -1.21 -9.64 6.94
C ALA A 114 -2.19 -8.44 6.96
N GLY A 115 -2.02 -7.53 7.92
CA GLY A 115 -2.79 -6.29 8.01
C GLY A 115 -2.34 -5.18 7.05
N LEU A 116 -1.16 -5.32 6.44
CA LEU A 116 -0.54 -4.34 5.53
C LEU A 116 -0.59 -4.79 4.08
N VAL A 117 -0.10 -5.99 3.81
CA VAL A 117 0.23 -6.44 2.46
C VAL A 117 -1.02 -6.88 1.72
N GLY A 118 -1.37 -6.15 0.66
CA GLY A 118 -2.61 -6.34 -0.11
C GLY A 118 -3.89 -5.87 0.58
N ALA A 119 -3.80 -5.36 1.81
CA ALA A 119 -4.97 -4.85 2.55
C ALA A 119 -5.45 -3.51 1.95
N ALA A 120 -6.77 -3.28 1.95
CA ALA A 120 -7.33 -2.02 1.45
C ALA A 120 -7.02 -0.85 2.39
N SER A 121 -6.68 0.31 1.83
CA SER A 121 -6.66 1.56 2.59
C SER A 121 -8.09 2.04 2.85
N VAL A 122 -8.36 2.57 4.04
CA VAL A 122 -9.64 3.24 4.33
C VAL A 122 -9.66 4.70 3.88
N ARG A 123 -8.51 5.21 3.41
CA ARG A 123 -8.28 6.62 3.04
C ARG A 123 -7.95 6.82 1.56
N SER A 124 -7.80 5.73 0.82
CA SER A 124 -7.42 5.75 -0.59
C SER A 124 -8.01 4.56 -1.33
N SER A 125 -8.08 4.67 -2.66
CA SER A 125 -8.38 3.54 -3.53
C SER A 125 -7.19 2.59 -3.72
N LEU A 126 -5.99 3.01 -3.32
CA LEU A 126 -4.80 2.18 -3.30
C LEU A 126 -4.83 1.19 -2.11
N PRO A 127 -4.26 -0.02 -2.25
CA PRO A 127 -3.97 -0.85 -1.09
C PRO A 127 -2.93 -0.19 -0.18
N LEU A 128 -2.88 -0.59 1.10
CA LEU A 128 -1.86 -0.15 2.05
C LEU A 128 -0.45 -0.45 1.51
N VAL A 129 -0.24 -1.68 1.04
CA VAL A 129 0.95 -2.12 0.31
C VAL A 129 0.50 -2.96 -0.90
N ASP A 130 0.98 -2.61 -2.10
CA ASP A 130 0.84 -3.36 -3.34
C ASP A 130 2.15 -4.12 -3.63
N PRO A 131 2.21 -5.45 -3.40
CA PRO A 131 3.43 -6.24 -3.60
C PRO A 131 4.03 -6.08 -4.99
N GLY A 132 5.30 -5.68 -5.07
CA GLY A 132 6.02 -5.46 -6.33
C GLY A 132 5.72 -4.12 -6.98
N ASN A 133 4.85 -3.29 -6.41
CA ASN A 133 4.46 -2.00 -6.96
C ASN A 133 4.51 -0.89 -5.90
N PRO A 134 5.71 -0.33 -5.63
CA PRO A 134 5.91 0.81 -4.74
C PRO A 134 4.99 1.98 -5.07
N ALA A 135 4.91 2.35 -6.34
CA ALA A 135 4.02 3.38 -6.89
C ALA A 135 2.52 3.00 -6.83
N GLY A 136 2.14 1.79 -6.44
CA GLY A 136 0.76 1.40 -6.18
C GLY A 136 0.39 1.43 -4.71
N SER A 137 1.35 1.72 -3.83
CA SER A 137 1.22 1.51 -2.39
C SER A 137 0.88 2.79 -1.65
N TRP A 138 -0.25 2.80 -0.95
CA TRP A 138 -0.65 3.94 -0.11
C TRP A 138 0.40 4.31 0.94
N LEU A 139 1.08 3.31 1.51
CA LEU A 139 2.12 3.54 2.50
C LEU A 139 3.22 4.48 1.97
N LEU A 140 3.74 4.24 0.76
CA LEU A 140 4.78 5.11 0.20
C LEU A 140 4.25 6.48 -0.19
N ALA A 141 3.06 6.53 -0.81
CA ALA A 141 2.43 7.81 -1.10
C ALA A 141 2.29 8.70 0.15
N LYS A 142 2.10 8.08 1.33
CA LYS A 142 2.04 8.78 2.64
C LYS A 142 3.39 9.21 3.20
N LEU A 143 4.46 8.44 2.96
CA LEU A 143 5.82 8.73 3.43
C LEU A 143 6.52 9.75 2.54
N GLU A 144 6.27 9.69 1.24
CA GLU A 144 6.89 10.56 0.24
C GLU A 144 6.20 11.92 0.17
N TYR A 145 4.94 12.02 0.61
CA TYR A 145 4.16 13.26 0.64
C TYR A 145 4.96 14.46 1.18
N GLU A 146 5.12 15.48 0.34
CA GLU A 146 5.87 16.71 0.63
C GLU A 146 4.98 17.86 1.12
N GLY A 147 3.66 17.66 1.24
CA GLY A 147 2.77 18.72 1.72
C GLY A 147 2.95 19.00 3.21
N ASP A 148 2.56 20.22 3.62
CA ASP A 148 2.56 20.61 5.03
C ASP A 148 1.50 19.86 5.85
N GLU A 149 1.56 20.04 7.17
CA GLU A 149 0.65 19.44 8.16
C GLU A 149 -0.84 19.77 7.90
N TYR A 150 -1.15 20.76 7.06
CA TYR A 150 -2.52 21.26 6.80
C TYR A 150 -3.00 21.10 5.35
N GLY A 151 -2.19 20.50 4.48
CA GLY A 151 -2.62 19.86 3.25
C GLY A 151 -3.05 20.79 2.11
N THR A 152 -2.16 20.97 1.14
CA THR A 152 -2.59 21.02 -0.27
C THR A 152 -1.81 19.94 -1.01
N CYS A 153 -2.55 19.01 -1.60
CA CYS A 153 -1.98 17.89 -2.33
C CYS A 153 -1.52 18.44 -3.69
N ASP A 154 -0.21 18.43 -3.95
CA ASP A 154 0.28 18.58 -5.31
C ASP A 154 -0.16 17.33 -6.10
N ALA A 155 -0.73 17.55 -7.29
CA ALA A 155 -1.16 16.53 -8.23
C ALA A 155 -0.03 15.56 -8.64
N SER A 156 1.22 15.81 -8.24
CA SER A 156 2.33 14.86 -8.32
C SER A 156 2.25 13.69 -7.34
N THR A 157 1.46 13.78 -6.25
CA THR A 157 1.34 12.68 -5.27
C THR A 157 0.13 11.80 -5.58
N GLN A 158 0.34 10.49 -5.68
CA GLN A 158 -0.68 9.46 -5.96
C GLN A 158 -1.79 9.34 -4.92
N CYS A 159 -1.81 10.21 -3.91
CA CYS A 159 -2.76 10.18 -2.82
C CYS A 159 -4.04 11.02 -3.04
N GLY A 160 -4.15 11.75 -4.16
CA GLY A 160 -5.34 12.53 -4.54
C GLY A 160 -5.72 13.60 -3.51
N ASP A 161 -6.98 14.04 -3.48
CA ASP A 161 -7.45 15.10 -2.57
C ASP A 161 -7.54 14.68 -1.09
N GLN A 162 -7.20 13.43 -0.74
CA GLN A 162 -7.47 12.84 0.58
C GLN A 162 -6.23 12.35 1.33
N CYS A 163 -5.04 12.81 0.94
CA CYS A 163 -3.79 12.43 1.59
C CYS A 163 -3.86 12.60 3.12
N GLY A 164 -4.50 13.66 3.62
CA GLY A 164 -4.45 14.02 5.04
C GLY A 164 -3.02 14.30 5.51
N ASP A 165 -2.79 14.36 6.82
CA ASP A 165 -1.51 14.81 7.38
C ASP A 165 -0.35 13.88 7.00
N ARG A 166 0.81 14.43 6.65
CA ARG A 166 2.05 13.67 6.38
C ARG A 166 2.37 12.70 7.52
N MET A 167 2.84 11.50 7.18
CA MET A 167 3.36 10.54 8.16
C MET A 167 4.90 10.46 8.08
N PRO A 168 5.60 10.35 9.23
CA PRO A 168 5.09 10.46 10.60
C PRO A 168 4.63 11.89 10.95
N GLN A 169 3.55 11.98 11.74
CA GLN A 169 2.99 13.25 12.25
C GLN A 169 3.91 13.89 13.31
N ASN A 170 3.89 15.23 13.41
CA ASN A 170 4.54 16.01 14.47
C ASN A 170 6.07 15.81 14.64
N GLY A 171 6.78 15.55 13.54
CA GLY A 171 8.23 15.41 13.53
C GLY A 171 8.88 15.87 12.23
N SER A 172 10.19 15.68 12.11
CA SER A 172 10.86 15.77 10.81
C SER A 172 10.30 14.71 9.86
N LYS A 173 10.35 14.99 8.56
CA LYS A 173 10.12 13.95 7.54
C LYS A 173 11.06 12.77 7.82
N MET A 174 10.56 11.55 7.56
CA MET A 174 11.41 10.36 7.61
C MET A 174 12.58 10.52 6.63
N GLU A 175 13.77 10.10 7.07
CA GLU A 175 14.99 10.10 6.26
C GLU A 175 14.77 9.28 4.97
N ARG A 176 15.29 9.78 3.85
CA ARG A 176 15.08 9.19 2.53
C ARG A 176 15.54 7.73 2.49
N GLU A 177 16.63 7.43 3.16
CA GLU A 177 17.22 6.10 3.24
C GLU A 177 16.26 5.07 3.87
N ARG A 178 15.43 5.48 4.83
CA ARG A 178 14.43 4.58 5.45
C ARG A 178 13.21 4.38 4.56
N ILE A 179 12.81 5.43 3.84
CA ILE A 179 11.76 5.34 2.83
C ILE A 179 12.20 4.37 1.73
N ASP A 180 13.46 4.48 1.27
CA ASP A 180 14.02 3.60 0.24
C ASP A 180 14.07 2.13 0.70
N VAL A 181 14.34 1.84 1.99
CA VAL A 181 14.25 0.48 2.53
C VAL A 181 12.83 -0.08 2.45
N ILE A 182 11.82 0.71 2.85
CA ILE A 182 10.42 0.29 2.74
C ILE A 182 10.05 0.08 1.27
N ALA A 183 10.50 0.96 0.39
CA ALA A 183 10.17 0.89 -1.01
C ALA A 183 10.83 -0.28 -1.73
N ALA A 184 12.10 -0.57 -1.42
CA ALA A 184 12.80 -1.77 -1.88
C ALA A 184 12.14 -3.05 -1.36
N TRP A 185 11.68 -3.07 -0.10
CA TRP A 185 10.89 -4.18 0.44
C TRP A 185 9.59 -4.39 -0.36
N ILE A 186 8.84 -3.32 -0.65
CA ILE A 186 7.63 -3.41 -1.48
C ILE A 186 7.98 -3.90 -2.89
N ALA A 187 9.01 -3.34 -3.52
CA ALA A 187 9.48 -3.72 -4.86
C ALA A 187 9.87 -5.21 -4.93
N SER A 188 10.41 -5.77 -3.84
CA SER A 188 10.74 -7.20 -3.73
C SER A 188 9.54 -8.14 -3.54
N GLY A 189 8.32 -7.61 -3.59
CA GLY A 189 7.09 -8.37 -3.36
C GLY A 189 6.63 -8.39 -1.90
N ALA A 190 7.19 -7.51 -1.06
CA ALA A 190 6.85 -7.38 0.35
C ALA A 190 6.90 -8.72 1.11
N PRO A 191 8.00 -9.49 1.06
CA PRO A 191 8.10 -10.79 1.73
C PRO A 191 7.99 -10.67 3.25
N ASN A 192 7.47 -11.71 3.92
CA ASN A 192 7.53 -11.86 5.39
C ASN A 192 8.69 -12.81 5.74
N ASN A 193 9.90 -12.24 5.90
CA ASN A 193 11.17 -12.97 6.01
C ASN A 193 12.04 -12.47 7.18
#